data_AF-A0A966PXC8-F1
#
_entry.id   AF-A0A966PXC8-F1
#
_cell.length_a   1.000
_cell.length_b   1.000
_cell.length_c   1.000
_cell.angle_alpha   90.00
_cell.angle_beta   90.00
_cell.angle_gamma   90.00
#
_symmetry.space_group_name_H-M   'P 1'
#
loop_
_entity.id
_entity.type
_entity.pdbx_description
1 polymer ?
#
loop_
_entity_poly.entity_id
_entity_poly.type
_entity_poly.pdbx_seq_one_letter_code
_entity_poly.pdbx_strand_id
1 'polypeptide(L)'
;MCLEDHLAEIVDTYTLLSKSPNVYKQKLQQSKEPPSGYYFGKQHKGGESLYDSIKQEGVKTPITLRFRNKENDIQIDDGHHRIVSAHDIDPNMEIPVRYRDIN
;
A
#
# COMPACT_ATOMS: atom_id res chain seq x y z
N MET A 1 24.49 5.32 -8.19
CA MET A 1 23.36 4.88 -7.36
C MET A 1 22.22 4.64 -8.34
N CYS A 2 22.00 3.39 -8.71
CA CYS A 2 21.16 2.99 -9.84
C CYS A 2 19.73 2.71 -9.35
N LEU A 3 18.72 3.04 -10.17
CA LEU A 3 17.31 2.82 -9.86
C LEU A 3 16.97 1.35 -9.51
N GLU A 4 17.80 0.40 -9.93
CA GLU A 4 17.57 -1.04 -9.74
C GLU A 4 17.67 -1.48 -8.28
N ASP A 5 18.48 -0.79 -7.45
CA ASP A 5 18.64 -1.14 -6.03
C ASP A 5 17.37 -0.82 -5.21
N HIS A 6 16.60 0.20 -5.61
CA HIS A 6 15.36 0.56 -4.92
C HIS A 6 14.23 -0.46 -5.17
N LEU A 7 14.24 -1.16 -6.30
CA LEU A 7 13.20 -2.14 -6.61
C LEU A 7 13.34 -3.39 -5.74
N ALA A 8 14.57 -3.83 -5.43
CA ALA A 8 14.82 -4.96 -4.55
C ALA A 8 14.38 -4.71 -3.10
N GLU A 9 14.51 -3.47 -2.60
CA GLU A 9 14.03 -3.08 -1.27
C GLU A 9 12.49 -2.96 -1.19
N ILE A 10 11.84 -2.52 -2.27
CA ILE A 10 10.38 -2.54 -2.37
C ILE A 10 9.86 -3.99 -2.35
N VAL A 11 10.57 -4.94 -2.95
CA VAL A 11 10.24 -6.37 -2.90
C VAL A 11 10.29 -6.93 -1.46
N ASP A 12 11.19 -6.46 -0.59
CA ASP A 12 11.18 -6.89 0.83
C ASP A 12 10.01 -6.24 1.61
N THR A 13 9.55 -5.08 1.16
CA THR A 13 8.33 -4.44 1.67
C THR A 13 7.06 -5.24 1.32
N TYR A 14 6.99 -5.82 0.12
CA TYR A 14 5.99 -6.85 -0.24
C TYR A 14 6.12 -8.10 0.65
N THR A 15 7.34 -8.42 1.06
CA THR A 15 7.65 -9.59 1.88
C THR A 15 7.07 -9.47 3.31
N LEU A 16 6.88 -8.26 3.84
CA LEU A 16 6.22 -8.04 5.13
C LEU A 16 4.73 -8.41 5.15
N LEU A 17 4.00 -8.18 4.04
CA LEU A 17 2.60 -8.59 3.91
C LEU A 17 2.46 -10.07 3.54
N SER A 18 3.39 -10.63 2.75
CA SER A 18 3.38 -12.06 2.40
C SER A 18 3.77 -12.97 3.57
N LYS A 19 4.61 -12.50 4.50
CA LYS A 19 4.95 -13.18 5.76
C LYS A 19 3.77 -13.33 6.73
N SER A 20 2.66 -12.61 6.52
CA SER A 20 1.46 -12.66 7.37
C SER A 20 0.17 -12.81 6.54
N PRO A 21 -0.19 -14.03 6.10
CA PRO A 21 -1.36 -14.28 5.24
C PRO A 21 -2.68 -13.75 5.81
N ASN A 22 -2.82 -13.75 7.14
CA ASN A 22 -4.02 -13.25 7.82
C ASN A 22 -4.13 -11.72 7.73
N VAL A 23 -3.01 -11.01 7.82
CA VAL A 23 -2.98 -9.55 7.69
C VAL A 23 -3.29 -9.14 6.25
N TYR A 24 -2.72 -9.85 5.26
CA TYR A 24 -3.04 -9.63 3.85
C TYR A 24 -4.55 -9.76 3.59
N LYS A 25 -5.15 -10.89 3.99
CA LYS A 25 -6.59 -11.15 3.79
C LYS A 25 -7.46 -10.12 4.49
N GLN A 26 -7.12 -9.75 5.73
CA GLN A 26 -7.88 -8.75 6.49
C GLN A 26 -7.81 -7.37 5.80
N LYS A 27 -6.63 -6.94 5.35
CA LYS A 27 -6.47 -5.65 4.68
C LYS A 27 -7.16 -5.63 3.31
N LEU A 28 -7.10 -6.73 2.57
CA LEU A 28 -7.81 -6.85 1.30
C LEU A 28 -9.33 -6.81 1.51
N GLN A 29 -9.83 -7.54 2.50
CA GLN A 29 -11.25 -7.51 2.85
C GLN A 29 -11.71 -6.09 3.20
N GLN A 30 -10.97 -5.41 4.09
CA GLN A 30 -11.26 -4.02 4.47
C GLN A 30 -11.22 -3.04 3.29
N SER A 31 -10.38 -3.29 2.28
CA SER A 31 -10.33 -2.43 1.09
C SER A 31 -11.51 -2.61 0.15
N LYS A 32 -12.17 -3.78 0.17
CA LYS A 32 -13.34 -4.13 -0.65
C LYS A 32 -14.65 -3.74 0.01
N GLU A 33 -14.63 -3.50 1.31
CA GLU A 33 -15.81 -3.03 2.03
C GLU A 33 -16.09 -1.56 1.68
N PRO A 34 -17.34 -1.21 1.33
CA PRO A 34 -17.73 0.18 1.18
C PRO A 34 -17.53 0.90 2.51
N PRO A 35 -17.23 2.21 2.53
CA PRO A 35 -16.88 2.92 3.76
C PRO A 35 -18.09 2.99 4.72
N SER A 36 -18.31 1.96 5.54
CA SER A 36 -19.21 2.01 6.69
C SER A 36 -18.44 2.60 7.87
N GLY A 37 -18.26 3.92 7.85
CA GLY A 37 -17.68 4.66 8.97
C GLY A 37 -16.16 4.70 9.00
N TYR A 38 -15.65 5.92 8.95
CA TYR A 38 -14.35 6.33 9.52
C TYR A 38 -13.07 5.70 8.95
N TYR A 39 -12.96 5.53 7.63
CA TYR A 39 -11.65 5.37 7.01
C TYR A 39 -11.51 6.28 5.79
N PHE A 40 -10.52 7.16 5.88
CA PHE A 40 -10.06 8.13 4.88
C PHE A 40 -11.04 9.28 4.58
N GLY A 41 -10.63 10.49 4.95
CA GLY A 41 -11.37 11.75 4.86
C GLY A 41 -11.68 12.26 3.44
N LYS A 42 -12.07 11.38 2.52
CA LYS A 42 -12.73 11.73 1.26
C LYS A 42 -13.90 10.77 1.05
N GLN A 43 -15.11 11.32 1.14
CA GLN A 43 -16.29 10.62 0.63
C GLN A 43 -16.09 10.43 -0.88
N HIS A 44 -15.75 9.22 -1.31
CA HIS A 44 -15.91 8.85 -2.71
C HIS A 44 -17.41 8.89 -3.01
N LYS A 45 -17.80 9.69 -4.01
CA LYS A 45 -19.21 9.88 -4.40
C LYS A 45 -19.79 8.51 -4.77
N GLY A 46 -20.62 7.93 -3.90
CA GLY A 46 -21.44 6.76 -4.25
C GLY A 46 -21.15 5.45 -3.51
N GLY A 47 -20.33 5.44 -2.46
CA GLY A 47 -20.09 4.21 -1.68
C GLY A 47 -19.14 3.22 -2.35
N GLU A 48 -18.36 3.66 -3.34
CA GLU A 48 -17.26 2.87 -3.91
C GLU A 48 -16.18 2.60 -2.86
N SER A 49 -15.68 1.36 -2.85
CA SER A 49 -14.61 0.94 -1.95
C SER A 49 -13.25 1.48 -2.41
N LEU A 50 -12.24 1.42 -1.55
CA LEU A 50 -10.86 1.76 -1.94
C LEU A 50 -10.39 0.86 -3.10
N TYR A 51 -10.78 -0.42 -3.05
CA TYR A 51 -10.47 -1.39 -4.08
C TYR A 51 -11.03 -0.98 -5.44
N ASP A 52 -12.28 -0.52 -5.49
CA ASP A 52 -12.91 -0.06 -6.73
C ASP A 52 -12.21 1.18 -7.30
N SER A 53 -11.85 2.14 -6.43
CA SER A 53 -11.10 3.32 -6.84
C SER A 53 -9.75 2.97 -7.46
N ILE A 54 -9.01 2.03 -6.86
CA ILE A 54 -7.71 1.58 -7.40
C ILE A 54 -7.90 0.80 -8.69
N LYS A 55 -8.95 -0.02 -8.79
CA LYS A 55 -9.26 -0.77 -10.01
C LYS A 55 -9.59 0.14 -11.18
N GLN A 56 -10.28 1.25 -10.94
CA GLN A 56 -10.68 2.19 -11.98
C GLN A 56 -9.55 3.13 -12.39
N GLU A 57 -8.76 3.62 -11.43
CA GLU A 57 -7.88 4.76 -11.66
C GLU A 57 -6.40 4.52 -11.29
N GLY A 58 -6.07 3.32 -10.80
CA GLY A 58 -4.76 3.01 -10.24
C GLY A 58 -4.52 3.66 -8.86
N VAL A 59 -3.32 3.46 -8.32
CA VAL A 59 -2.93 4.05 -7.03
C VAL A 59 -2.51 5.51 -7.21
N LYS A 60 -3.43 6.44 -6.93
CA LYS A 60 -3.15 7.89 -7.01
C LYS A 60 -2.46 8.49 -5.79
N THR A 61 -2.66 7.90 -4.61
CA THR A 61 -2.06 8.38 -3.36
C THR A 61 -0.83 7.55 -3.02
N PRO A 62 0.37 8.16 -2.94
CA PRO A 62 1.59 7.42 -2.64
C PRO A 62 1.50 6.64 -1.33
N ILE A 63 2.15 5.48 -1.27
CA ILE A 63 2.41 4.78 0.00
C ILE A 63 3.56 5.47 0.73
N THR A 64 3.51 5.47 2.06
CA THR A 64 4.55 6.10 2.87
C THR A 64 5.49 5.03 3.39
N LEU A 65 6.75 5.13 2.99
CA LEU A 65 7.84 4.32 3.50
C LEU A 65 8.62 5.12 4.54
N ARG A 66 8.99 4.46 5.64
CA ARG A 66 9.81 5.03 6.71
C ARG A 66 11.07 4.20 6.86
N PHE A 67 12.22 4.85 6.76
CA PHE A 67 13.50 4.24 7.11
C PHE A 67 13.64 4.14 8.61
N ARG A 68 14.20 3.03 9.10
CA ARG A 68 14.64 2.90 10.49
C ARG A 68 16.17 2.98 10.49
N ASN A 69 16.73 3.88 11.31
CA ASN A 69 18.18 4.16 11.38
C ASN A 69 19.08 2.95 11.72
N LYS A 70 18.52 1.78 12.01
CA LYS A 70 19.26 0.54 12.17
C LYS A 70 18.95 -0.34 10.95
N GLU A 71 19.97 -0.58 10.13
CA GLU A 71 20.02 -1.70 9.17
C GLU A 71 19.18 -1.60 7.89
N ASN A 72 18.98 -0.41 7.32
CA ASN A 72 18.20 -0.25 6.08
C ASN A 72 16.78 -0.85 6.17
N ASP A 73 16.23 -0.96 7.39
CA ASP A 73 14.89 -1.50 7.63
C ASP A 73 13.84 -0.48 7.16
N ILE A 74 13.14 -0.81 6.08
CA ILE A 74 12.06 0.00 5.50
C ILE A 74 10.72 -0.55 6.00
N GLN A 75 9.92 0.34 6.60
CA GLN A 75 8.57 0.01 7.06
C GLN A 75 7.52 0.79 6.28
N ILE A 76 6.39 0.15 6.00
CA ILE A 76 5.20 0.84 5.49
C ILE A 76 4.54 1.56 6.66
N ASP A 77 4.54 2.88 6.63
CA ASP A 77 3.84 3.71 7.62
C ASP A 77 2.37 3.90 7.24
N ASP A 78 2.08 4.05 5.94
CA ASP A 78 0.73 4.13 5.39
C ASP A 78 0.68 3.53 3.98
N GLY A 79 -0.44 2.90 3.64
CA GLY A 79 -0.65 2.33 2.29
C GLY A 79 -0.84 0.82 2.22
N HIS A 80 -0.90 0.11 3.34
CA HIS A 80 -1.13 -1.34 3.39
C HIS A 80 -2.33 -1.79 2.55
N HIS A 81 -3.49 -1.12 2.69
CA HIS A 81 -4.68 -1.43 1.89
C HIS A 81 -4.48 -1.20 0.39
N ARG A 82 -3.68 -0.20 0.01
CA ARG A 82 -3.39 0.11 -1.40
C ARG A 82 -2.49 -0.97 -2.02
N ILE A 83 -1.48 -1.41 -1.27
CA ILE A 83 -0.57 -2.48 -1.71
C ILE A 83 -1.33 -3.78 -1.95
N VAL A 84 -2.13 -4.23 -0.97
CA VAL A 84 -2.88 -5.49 -1.12
C VAL A 84 -3.95 -5.39 -2.21
N SER A 85 -4.60 -4.23 -2.38
CA SER A 85 -5.59 -4.03 -3.43
C SER A 85 -4.93 -4.05 -4.81
N ALA A 86 -3.86 -3.27 -5.00
CA ALA A 86 -3.12 -3.21 -6.25
C ALA A 86 -2.61 -4.60 -6.64
N HIS A 87 -2.00 -5.33 -5.71
CA HIS A 87 -1.49 -6.68 -5.95
C HIS A 87 -2.59 -7.70 -6.29
N ASP A 88 -3.77 -7.62 -5.67
CA ASP A 88 -4.92 -8.48 -6.00
C ASP A 88 -5.54 -8.14 -7.36
N ILE A 89 -5.49 -6.87 -7.79
CA ILE A 89 -6.00 -6.40 -9.08
C ILE A 89 -5.04 -6.77 -10.22
N ASP A 90 -3.78 -6.39 -10.07
CA ASP A 90 -2.68 -6.67 -10.99
C ASP A 90 -1.37 -6.74 -10.19
N PRO A 91 -0.75 -7.93 -10.05
CA PRO A 91 0.51 -8.10 -9.34
C PRO A 91 1.65 -7.21 -9.85
N ASN A 92 1.56 -6.71 -11.09
CA ASN A 92 2.55 -5.82 -11.70
C ASN A 92 2.16 -4.34 -11.65
N MET A 93 1.06 -3.98 -10.97
CA MET A 93 0.63 -2.59 -10.86
C MET A 93 1.69 -1.75 -10.15
N GLU A 94 2.11 -0.67 -10.80
CA GLU A 94 3.04 0.29 -10.20
C GLU A 94 2.36 1.07 -9.06
N ILE A 95 3.09 1.19 -7.93
CA ILE A 95 2.61 1.89 -6.74
C ILE A 95 3.55 3.07 -6.46
N PRO A 96 3.07 4.31 -6.50
CA PRO A 96 3.89 5.45 -6.15
C PRO A 96 4.28 5.40 -4.67
N VAL A 97 5.55 5.70 -4.38
CA VAL A 97 6.11 5.70 -3.02
C VAL A 97 6.54 7.11 -2.63
N ARG A 98 6.43 7.44 -1.34
CA ARG A 98 7.08 8.60 -0.73
C ARG A 98 7.85 8.17 0.50
N TYR A 99 9.06 8.68 0.65
CA TYR A 99 9.88 8.44 1.83
C TYR A 99 9.59 9.50 2.88
N ARG A 100 9.42 9.06 4.13
CA ARG A 100 9.39 9.95 5.29
C ARG A 100 10.74 9.87 6.00
N ASP A 101 11.47 10.98 5.97
CA ASP A 101 12.69 11.13 6.75
C ASP A 101 12.35 11.21 8.24
N ILE A 102 13.16 10.55 9.06
CA ILE A 102 13.20 10.74 10.50
C ILE A 102 14.30 11.74 10.79
N ASN A 103 13.91 13.00 11.06
CA ASN A 103 14.77 13.98 11.73
C ASN A 103 15.03 13.58 13.18
#